data_AF-A0A955LZ95-F1
#
_entry.id   AF-A0A955LZ95-F1
#
_cell.length_a   1.000
_cell.length_b   1.000
_cell.length_c   1.000
_cell.angle_alpha   90.00
_cell.angle_beta   90.00
_cell.angle_gamma   90.00
#
_symmetry.space_group_name_H-M   'P 1'
#
loop_
_entity.id
_entity.type
_entity.pdbx_description
1 polymer ?
#
loop_
_entity_poly.entity_id
_entity_poly.type
_entity_poly.pdbx_seq_one_letter_code
_entity_poly.pdbx_strand_id
1 'polypeptide(L)'
;MKSYYNIILSCVFAVFILSGCASTKVERVDTDRQVDLSGEWNDFDAQKVSDEMIADCLDSPWLHEFVKENGDNPVVIIGRVKNQSSEHINTQVFIKQLERALLNSGKVSFVASPDERDELREEREDQQRGFTDPETVAEIGRETGANYMLIGSLNSVKDALKNKYVVLYQVNLELVDLTTNKKVWIGQEELKKVVTKSRLSL
;
A
#
# COMPACT_ATOMS: atom_id res chain seq x y z
N MET A 1 -16.99 65.95 -4.27
CA MET A 1 -17.27 64.70 -5.01
C MET A 1 -16.03 64.07 -5.66
N LYS A 2 -15.14 64.83 -6.35
CA LYS A 2 -13.92 64.26 -6.96
C LYS A 2 -12.94 63.56 -5.99
N SER A 3 -12.83 64.01 -4.74
CA SER A 3 -11.91 63.41 -3.75
C SER A 3 -12.33 62.00 -3.30
N TYR A 4 -13.63 61.76 -3.09
CA TYR A 4 -14.15 60.43 -2.72
C TYR A 4 -14.04 59.41 -3.86
N TYR A 5 -14.16 59.87 -5.12
CA TYR A 5 -13.96 59.01 -6.29
C TYR A 5 -12.51 58.53 -6.41
N ASN A 6 -11.53 59.38 -6.11
CA ASN A 6 -10.11 59.00 -6.10
C ASN A 6 -9.76 58.02 -4.97
N ILE A 7 -10.40 58.15 -3.80
CA ILE A 7 -10.23 57.21 -2.67
C ILE A 7 -10.86 55.85 -3.01
N ILE A 8 -12.07 55.83 -3.58
CA ILE A 8 -12.74 54.59 -4.01
C ILE A 8 -11.95 53.92 -5.13
N LEU A 9 -11.45 54.67 -6.11
CA LEU A 9 -10.64 54.13 -7.21
C LEU A 9 -9.30 53.56 -6.71
N SER A 10 -8.69 54.19 -5.71
CA SER A 10 -7.47 53.70 -5.05
C SER A 10 -7.72 52.42 -4.22
N CYS A 11 -8.85 52.32 -3.52
CA CYS A 11 -9.25 51.10 -2.81
C CYS A 11 -9.57 49.95 -3.78
N VAL A 12 -10.24 50.21 -4.92
CA VAL A 12 -10.53 49.19 -5.94
C VAL A 12 -9.24 48.72 -6.63
N PHE A 13 -8.28 49.61 -6.87
CA PHE A 13 -6.97 49.24 -7.42
C PHE A 13 -6.15 48.40 -6.43
N ALA A 14 -6.23 48.68 -5.13
CA ALA A 14 -5.59 47.88 -4.09
C ALA A 14 -6.19 46.46 -3.95
N VAL A 15 -7.50 46.30 -4.18
CA VAL A 15 -8.17 44.99 -4.19
C VAL A 15 -7.75 44.16 -5.41
N PHE A 16 -7.50 44.78 -6.57
CA PHE A 16 -7.04 44.08 -7.77
C PHE A 16 -5.59 43.58 -7.70
N ILE A 17 -4.73 44.22 -6.90
CA ILE A 17 -3.33 43.79 -6.70
C ILE A 17 -3.24 42.54 -5.79
N LEU A 18 -4.25 42.28 -4.96
CA LEU A 18 -4.33 41.10 -4.10
C LEU A 18 -4.89 39.86 -4.81
N SER A 19 -5.26 39.97 -6.08
CA SER A 19 -5.59 38.85 -6.97
C SER A 19 -4.32 38.12 -7.43
N GLY A 20 -3.38 37.86 -6.52
CA GLY A 20 -2.18 37.06 -6.80
C GLY A 20 -2.59 35.61 -7.01
N CYS A 21 -2.33 35.08 -8.21
CA CYS A 21 -2.55 33.68 -8.54
C CYS A 21 -1.93 32.78 -7.46
N ALA A 22 -2.75 31.93 -6.83
CA ALA A 22 -2.27 30.85 -6.00
C ALA A 22 -1.43 29.90 -6.87
N SER A 23 -0.12 30.13 -6.92
CA SER A 23 0.80 29.21 -7.59
C SER A 23 1.00 28.02 -6.67
N THR A 24 0.59 26.83 -7.11
CA THR A 24 0.91 25.58 -6.42
C THR A 24 2.44 25.46 -6.35
N LYS A 25 3.01 25.56 -5.14
CA LYS A 25 4.44 25.34 -4.93
C LYS A 25 4.69 23.83 -4.84
N VAL A 26 5.35 23.28 -5.85
CA VAL A 26 5.78 21.87 -5.86
C VAL A 26 7.23 21.80 -5.42
N GLU A 27 7.47 21.25 -4.24
CA GLU A 27 8.81 20.93 -3.75
C GLU A 27 9.03 19.44 -3.90
N ARG A 28 10.14 19.06 -4.56
CA ARG A 28 10.56 17.66 -4.61
C ARG A 28 11.45 17.41 -3.40
N VAL A 29 11.02 16.47 -2.57
CA VAL A 29 11.75 16.04 -1.39
C VAL A 29 12.20 14.60 -1.59
N ASP A 30 13.22 14.22 -0.82
CA ASP A 30 13.69 12.83 -0.80
C ASP A 30 12.62 11.91 -0.21
N THR A 31 12.59 10.65 -0.65
CA THR A 31 11.54 9.68 -0.29
C THR A 31 11.65 9.17 1.14
N ASP A 32 12.82 9.33 1.78
CA ASP A 32 13.06 8.96 3.18
C ASP A 32 12.63 10.06 4.17
N ARG A 33 12.33 11.25 3.66
CA ARG A 33 11.91 12.39 4.49
C ARG A 33 10.47 12.20 4.93
N GLN A 34 10.27 12.03 6.24
CA GLN A 34 8.93 12.04 6.82
C GLN A 34 8.27 13.42 6.63
N VAL A 35 7.12 13.43 5.94
CA VAL A 35 6.30 14.63 5.72
C VAL A 35 4.85 14.34 6.13
N ASP A 36 4.43 14.90 7.26
CA ASP A 36 3.05 14.80 7.75
C ASP A 36 2.27 16.09 7.44
N LEU A 37 1.26 16.00 6.56
CA LEU A 37 0.40 17.13 6.20
C LEU A 37 -0.95 17.11 6.92
N SER A 38 -1.75 16.06 6.70
CA SER A 38 -3.10 15.92 7.25
C SER A 38 -3.16 15.10 8.54
N GLY A 39 -2.10 14.35 8.85
CA GLY A 39 -2.08 13.35 9.92
C GLY A 39 -2.89 12.08 9.59
N GLU A 40 -3.36 11.95 8.35
CA GLU A 40 -3.91 10.70 7.79
C GLU A 40 -2.79 9.70 7.49
N TRP A 41 -3.15 8.51 7.03
CA TRP A 41 -2.20 7.49 6.60
C TRP A 41 -1.29 8.01 5.48
N ASN A 42 0.03 7.82 5.62
CA ASN A 42 1.01 8.23 4.62
C ASN A 42 1.98 7.10 4.24
N ASP A 43 2.95 7.46 3.39
CA ASP A 43 4.03 6.60 2.92
C ASP A 43 4.93 6.09 4.05
N PHE A 44 5.28 6.96 5.01
CA PHE A 44 6.09 6.58 6.16
C PHE A 44 5.38 5.57 7.06
N ASP A 45 4.08 5.76 7.31
CA ASP A 45 3.25 4.81 8.07
C ASP A 45 3.20 3.45 7.36
N ALA A 46 3.04 3.44 6.04
CA ALA A 46 3.06 2.23 5.22
C ALA A 46 4.41 1.50 5.26
N GLN A 47 5.51 2.25 5.11
CA GLN A 47 6.85 1.69 5.18
C GLN A 47 7.12 1.05 6.54
N LYS A 48 6.79 1.74 7.63
CA LYS A 48 7.00 1.22 8.98
C LYS A 48 6.26 -0.10 9.20
N VAL A 49 4.97 -0.14 8.87
CA VAL A 49 4.15 -1.35 9.02
C VAL A 49 4.68 -2.48 8.15
N SER A 50 5.08 -2.20 6.90
CA SER A 50 5.70 -3.20 6.03
C SER A 50 6.97 -3.77 6.64
N ASP A 51 7.88 -2.93 7.12
CA ASP A 51 9.20 -3.36 7.60
C ASP A 51 9.08 -4.26 8.85
N GLU A 52 8.20 -3.90 9.79
CA GLU A 52 7.89 -4.72 10.98
C GLU A 52 7.25 -6.07 10.58
N MET A 53 6.27 -6.05 9.66
CA MET A 53 5.60 -7.26 9.15
C MET A 53 6.54 -8.20 8.39
N ILE A 54 7.46 -7.65 7.59
CA ILE A 54 8.44 -8.43 6.83
C ILE A 54 9.37 -9.16 7.80
N ALA A 55 9.89 -8.45 8.80
CA ALA A 55 10.78 -9.03 9.80
C ALA A 55 10.06 -10.16 10.56
N ASP A 56 8.86 -9.90 11.08
CA ASP A 56 8.06 -10.89 11.81
C ASP A 56 7.75 -12.12 10.95
N CYS A 57 7.37 -11.92 9.68
CA CYS A 57 7.05 -13.01 8.76
C CYS A 57 8.27 -13.90 8.45
N LEU A 58 9.45 -13.30 8.23
CA LEU A 58 10.68 -14.04 7.90
C LEU A 58 11.31 -14.76 9.08
N ASP A 59 11.13 -14.23 10.29
CA ASP A 59 11.67 -14.82 11.53
C ASP A 59 10.73 -15.86 12.15
N SER A 60 9.49 -15.92 11.68
CA SER A 60 8.48 -16.84 12.19
C SER A 60 8.76 -18.32 11.85
N PRO A 61 8.35 -19.27 12.73
CA PRO A 61 8.66 -20.70 12.56
C PRO A 61 8.12 -21.34 11.28
N TRP A 62 6.99 -20.85 10.74
CA TRP A 62 6.31 -21.44 9.58
C TRP A 62 7.26 -21.65 8.38
N LEU A 63 8.17 -20.70 8.15
CA LEU A 63 9.09 -20.72 7.03
C LEU A 63 10.13 -21.84 7.20
N HIS A 64 10.72 -21.94 8.40
CA HIS A 64 11.67 -22.99 8.72
C HIS A 64 11.01 -24.38 8.73
N GLU A 65 9.80 -24.49 9.26
CA GLU A 65 9.01 -25.73 9.26
C GLU A 65 8.70 -26.19 7.82
N PHE A 66 8.23 -25.28 6.97
CA PHE A 66 7.94 -25.60 5.58
C PHE A 66 9.18 -26.10 4.83
N VAL A 67 10.30 -25.36 4.92
CA VAL A 67 11.56 -25.72 4.24
C VAL A 67 12.09 -27.06 4.75
N LYS A 68 11.96 -27.33 6.05
CA LYS A 68 12.38 -28.61 6.64
C LYS A 68 11.53 -29.78 6.14
N GLU A 69 10.24 -29.59 5.95
CA GLU A 69 9.31 -30.64 5.53
C GLU A 69 9.33 -30.89 4.01
N ASN A 70 9.46 -29.82 3.21
CA ASN A 70 9.30 -29.89 1.75
C ASN A 70 10.63 -29.80 0.99
N GLY A 71 11.69 -29.28 1.61
CA GLY A 71 13.01 -29.15 0.99
C GLY A 71 13.14 -28.03 -0.05
N ASP A 72 12.13 -27.17 -0.19
CA ASP A 72 12.10 -26.04 -1.13
C ASP A 72 11.43 -24.82 -0.48
N ASN A 73 11.54 -23.66 -1.12
CA ASN A 73 10.92 -22.42 -0.68
C ASN A 73 9.38 -22.50 -0.82
N PRO A 74 8.63 -21.97 0.16
CA PRO A 74 7.18 -21.86 0.04
C PRO A 74 6.79 -20.96 -1.12
N VAL A 75 5.79 -21.41 -1.88
CA VAL A 75 5.16 -20.63 -2.93
C VAL A 75 3.90 -19.95 -2.36
N VAL A 76 3.85 -18.63 -2.43
CA VAL A 76 2.78 -17.80 -1.86
C VAL A 76 2.03 -17.09 -2.98
N ILE A 77 0.70 -16.98 -2.83
CA ILE A 77 -0.12 -16.07 -3.63
C ILE A 77 -0.63 -14.92 -2.76
N ILE A 78 -0.63 -13.71 -3.32
CA ILE A 78 -1.24 -12.56 -2.67
C ILE A 78 -2.74 -12.60 -2.92
N GLY A 79 -3.49 -12.75 -1.83
CA GLY A 79 -4.92 -12.61 -1.81
C GLY A 79 -5.37 -11.17 -1.54
N ARG A 80 -6.66 -11.01 -1.28
CA ARG A 80 -7.25 -9.68 -1.07
C ARG A 80 -6.89 -9.15 0.31
N VAL A 81 -6.39 -7.91 0.34
CA VAL A 81 -6.22 -7.12 1.57
C VAL A 81 -7.30 -6.06 1.64
N LYS A 82 -8.23 -6.22 2.59
CA LYS A 82 -9.43 -5.38 2.70
C LYS A 82 -9.12 -4.09 3.43
N ASN A 83 -9.40 -2.95 2.81
CA ASN A 83 -9.46 -1.69 3.54
C ASN A 83 -10.83 -1.57 4.23
N GLN A 84 -10.82 -1.59 5.56
CA GLN A 84 -11.95 -1.39 6.46
C GLN A 84 -11.82 -0.09 7.28
N SER A 85 -10.86 0.77 6.93
CA SER A 85 -10.71 2.09 7.53
C SER A 85 -11.77 3.07 7.02
N SER A 86 -11.87 4.22 7.69
CA SER A 86 -12.67 5.35 7.21
C SER A 86 -12.00 6.13 6.07
N GLU A 87 -10.78 5.77 5.68
CA GLU A 87 -9.96 6.48 4.71
C GLU A 87 -9.80 5.66 3.42
N HIS A 88 -9.61 6.35 2.29
CA HIS A 88 -9.25 5.67 1.05
C HIS A 88 -7.74 5.39 1.03
N ILE A 89 -7.35 4.30 1.68
CA ILE A 89 -5.96 3.85 1.74
C ILE A 89 -5.72 2.83 0.62
N ASN A 90 -4.68 3.09 -0.18
CA ASN A 90 -4.20 2.14 -1.17
C ASN A 90 -3.37 1.06 -0.48
N THR A 91 -4.00 -0.08 -0.18
CA THR A 91 -3.34 -1.21 0.50
C THR A 91 -2.25 -1.87 -0.36
N GLN A 92 -2.25 -1.66 -1.68
CA GLN A 92 -1.25 -2.25 -2.56
C GLN A 92 0.16 -1.71 -2.32
N VAL A 93 0.29 -0.49 -1.78
CA VAL A 93 1.61 0.13 -1.50
C VAL A 93 2.41 -0.76 -0.54
N PHE A 94 1.83 -1.11 0.60
CA PHE A 94 2.52 -1.90 1.61
C PHE A 94 2.60 -3.40 1.24
N ILE A 95 1.61 -3.92 0.52
CA ILE A 95 1.59 -5.31 0.06
C ILE A 95 2.67 -5.57 -0.99
N LYS A 96 2.84 -4.69 -1.98
CA LYS A 96 3.92 -4.81 -2.97
C LYS A 96 5.30 -4.63 -2.33
N GLN A 97 5.43 -3.81 -1.29
CA GLN A 97 6.67 -3.72 -0.52
C GLN A 97 7.01 -5.03 0.19
N LEU A 98 6.02 -5.65 0.84
CA LEU A 98 6.16 -6.95 1.49
C LEU A 98 6.49 -8.06 0.48
N GLU A 99 5.74 -8.15 -0.62
CA GLU A 99 6.01 -9.08 -1.73
C GLU A 99 7.46 -8.98 -2.20
N ARG A 100 7.90 -7.75 -2.51
CA ARG A 100 9.26 -7.47 -2.98
C ARG A 100 10.31 -7.91 -1.96
N ALA A 101 10.12 -7.59 -0.68
CA ALA A 101 11.09 -7.93 0.36
C ALA A 101 11.18 -9.44 0.61
N LEU A 102 10.03 -10.12 0.67
CA LEU A 102 9.98 -11.57 0.83
C LEU A 102 10.59 -12.30 -0.38
N LEU A 103 10.30 -11.84 -1.61
CA LEU A 103 10.92 -12.37 -2.82
C LEU A 103 12.45 -12.14 -2.83
N ASN A 104 12.89 -10.93 -2.50
CA ASN A 104 14.31 -10.58 -2.45
C ASN A 104 15.08 -11.30 -1.33
N SER A 105 14.39 -11.80 -0.31
CA SER A 105 15.02 -12.63 0.73
C SER A 105 15.55 -13.96 0.19
N GLY A 106 15.04 -14.41 -0.97
CA GLY A 106 15.36 -15.71 -1.55
C GLY A 106 14.76 -16.89 -0.78
N LYS A 107 13.93 -16.63 0.24
CA LYS A 107 13.29 -17.67 1.07
C LYS A 107 11.84 -17.94 0.70
N VAL A 108 11.21 -17.07 -0.10
CA VAL A 108 9.79 -17.18 -0.46
C VAL A 108 9.64 -16.91 -1.96
N SER A 109 8.85 -17.74 -2.63
CA SER A 109 8.49 -17.56 -4.03
C SER A 109 7.05 -17.06 -4.14
N PHE A 110 6.77 -16.24 -5.15
CA PHE A 110 5.41 -15.75 -5.41
C PHE A 110 4.90 -16.23 -6.77
N VAL A 111 3.61 -16.50 -6.85
CA VAL A 111 2.91 -16.67 -8.13
C VAL A 111 2.09 -15.44 -8.43
N ALA A 112 1.84 -15.21 -9.72
CA ALA A 112 0.96 -14.15 -10.19
C ALA A 112 -0.39 -14.20 -9.45
N SER A 113 -0.85 -13.03 -9.03
CA SER A 113 -2.14 -12.81 -8.41
C SER A 113 -3.29 -13.13 -9.38
N PRO A 114 -4.53 -13.28 -8.90
CA PRO A 114 -5.67 -13.53 -9.78
C PRO A 114 -5.82 -12.48 -10.89
N ASP A 115 -5.55 -11.21 -10.59
CA ASP A 115 -5.68 -10.11 -11.54
C ASP A 115 -4.58 -10.14 -12.63
N GLU A 116 -3.37 -10.60 -12.29
CA GLU A 116 -2.24 -10.71 -13.24
C GLU A 116 -2.34 -11.98 -14.12
N ARG A 117 -3.04 -13.03 -13.66
CA ARG A 117 -3.10 -14.32 -14.36
C ARG A 117 -3.86 -14.27 -15.67
N ASP A 118 -4.87 -13.43 -15.77
CA ASP A 118 -5.70 -13.36 -16.98
C ASP A 118 -4.87 -12.83 -18.16
N GLU A 119 -4.07 -11.78 -17.94
CA GLU A 119 -3.14 -11.26 -18.95
C GLU A 119 -2.07 -12.30 -19.35
N LEU A 120 -1.51 -13.02 -18.37
CA LEU A 120 -0.51 -14.06 -18.63
C LEU A 120 -1.08 -15.26 -19.39
N ARG A 121 -2.34 -15.60 -19.17
CA ARG A 121 -3.04 -16.68 -19.89
C ARG A 121 -3.37 -16.26 -21.31
N GLU A 122 -3.81 -15.02 -21.52
CA GLU A 122 -4.06 -14.47 -22.85
C GLU A 122 -2.78 -14.45 -23.69
N GLU A 123 -1.66 -13.98 -23.13
CA GLU A 123 -0.34 -14.02 -23.77
C GLU A 123 0.06 -15.46 -24.13
N ARG A 124 -0.14 -16.40 -23.20
CA ARG A 124 0.17 -17.82 -23.46
C ARG A 124 -0.70 -18.40 -24.58
N GLU A 125 -1.97 -18.02 -24.67
CA GLU A 125 -2.85 -18.42 -25.78
C GLU A 125 -2.40 -17.81 -27.11
N ASP A 126 -1.89 -16.57 -27.11
CA ASP A 126 -1.33 -15.93 -28.31
C ASP A 126 -0.08 -16.66 -28.81
N GLN A 127 0.81 -17.08 -27.90
CA GLN A 127 1.99 -17.87 -28.25
C GLN A 127 1.65 -19.18 -29.00
N GLN A 128 0.49 -19.77 -28.71
CA GLN A 128 0.01 -21.00 -29.38
C GLN A 128 -0.51 -20.77 -30.81
N ARG A 129 -0.63 -19.53 -31.27
CA ARG A 129 -1.15 -19.20 -32.62
C ARG A 129 -0.15 -19.47 -33.76
N GLY A 130 1.04 -20.00 -33.44
CA GLY A 130 2.03 -20.43 -34.43
C GLY A 130 3.00 -19.35 -34.91
N PHE A 131 3.01 -18.18 -34.25
CA PHE A 131 3.97 -17.10 -34.52
C PHE A 131 5.20 -17.14 -33.61
N THR A 132 5.11 -17.80 -32.45
CA THR A 132 6.20 -17.93 -31.46
C THR A 132 7.04 -19.18 -31.75
N ASP A 133 8.34 -19.11 -31.47
CA ASP A 133 9.25 -20.26 -31.62
C ASP A 133 8.77 -21.45 -30.78
N PRO A 134 8.44 -22.60 -31.40
CA PRO A 134 7.92 -23.78 -30.71
C PRO A 134 8.79 -24.29 -29.55
N GLU A 135 10.11 -24.06 -29.57
CA GLU A 135 11.01 -24.49 -28.49
C GLU A 135 10.86 -23.63 -27.21
N THR A 136 10.28 -22.43 -27.33
CA THR A 136 10.16 -21.45 -26.24
C THR A 136 8.72 -21.18 -25.80
N VAL A 137 7.73 -21.73 -26.51
CA VAL A 137 6.31 -21.56 -26.19
C VAL A 137 5.99 -22.09 -24.79
N ALA A 138 5.32 -21.27 -23.99
CA ALA A 138 4.87 -21.69 -22.67
C ALA A 138 3.68 -22.68 -22.77
N GLU A 139 3.82 -23.84 -22.12
CA GLU A 139 2.79 -24.88 -22.08
C GLU A 139 1.55 -24.43 -21.29
N ILE A 140 0.36 -24.64 -21.84
CA ILE A 140 -0.91 -24.44 -21.13
C ILE A 140 -1.04 -25.47 -20.00
N GLY A 141 -1.51 -25.03 -18.82
CA GLY A 141 -1.75 -25.91 -17.67
C GLY A 141 -0.50 -26.20 -16.82
N ARG A 142 0.62 -25.53 -17.07
CA ARG A 142 1.86 -25.63 -16.28
C ARG A 142 2.03 -24.50 -15.26
N GLU A 143 0.94 -23.86 -14.84
CA GLU A 143 1.00 -22.82 -13.82
C GLU A 143 1.40 -23.42 -12.47
N THR A 144 2.39 -22.81 -11.81
CA THR A 144 2.80 -23.20 -10.46
C THR A 144 1.67 -22.95 -9.47
N GLY A 145 1.33 -23.97 -8.68
CA GLY A 145 0.38 -23.84 -7.57
C GLY A 145 1.04 -23.18 -6.35
N ALA A 146 0.32 -22.28 -5.68
CA ALA A 146 0.76 -21.75 -4.40
C ALA A 146 0.47 -22.75 -3.27
N ASN A 147 1.35 -22.80 -2.26
CA ASN A 147 1.15 -23.52 -1.01
C ASN A 147 0.31 -22.70 -0.04
N TYR A 148 0.56 -21.39 0.01
CA TYR A 148 -0.08 -20.47 0.94
C TYR A 148 -0.70 -19.27 0.22
N MET A 149 -1.74 -18.71 0.83
CA MET A 149 -2.34 -17.44 0.44
C MET A 149 -2.14 -16.41 1.56
N LEU A 150 -1.55 -15.27 1.22
CA LEU A 150 -1.45 -14.11 2.09
C LEU A 150 -2.71 -13.27 1.97
N ILE A 151 -3.47 -13.12 3.04
CA ILE A 151 -4.66 -12.27 3.11
C ILE A 151 -4.52 -11.25 4.22
N GLY A 152 -5.39 -10.23 4.24
CA GLY A 152 -5.32 -9.25 5.31
C GLY A 152 -6.45 -8.25 5.37
N SER A 153 -6.33 -7.37 6.36
CA SER A 153 -7.22 -6.24 6.57
C SER A 153 -6.48 -5.04 7.15
N LEU A 154 -6.90 -3.85 6.78
CA LEU A 154 -6.49 -2.59 7.37
C LEU A 154 -7.72 -1.95 8.02
N ASN A 155 -7.67 -1.73 9.33
CA ASN A 155 -8.74 -1.15 10.12
C ASN A 155 -8.29 0.22 10.67
N SER A 156 -9.26 1.09 10.95
CA SER A 156 -8.98 2.34 11.66
C SER A 156 -10.04 2.65 12.71
N VAL A 157 -9.63 3.14 13.88
CA VAL A 157 -10.52 3.67 14.90
C VAL A 157 -10.14 5.13 15.18
N LYS A 158 -11.09 6.05 14.98
CA LYS A 158 -10.88 7.48 15.16
C LYS A 158 -11.73 8.00 16.32
N ASP A 159 -11.07 8.70 17.25
CA ASP A 159 -11.70 9.42 18.34
C ASP A 159 -11.34 10.91 18.24
N ALA A 160 -12.34 11.79 18.26
CA ALA A 160 -12.15 13.21 18.00
C ALA A 160 -12.88 14.08 19.03
N LEU A 161 -12.16 15.05 19.59
CA LEU A 161 -12.70 16.08 20.48
C LEU A 161 -12.17 17.47 20.11
N LYS A 162 -13.08 18.35 19.68
CA LYS A 162 -12.78 19.73 19.26
C LYS A 162 -11.72 19.76 18.15
N ASN A 163 -10.53 20.28 18.45
CA ASN A 163 -9.43 20.43 17.51
C ASN A 163 -8.35 19.35 17.67
N LYS A 164 -8.63 18.29 18.43
CA LYS A 164 -7.74 17.14 18.60
C LYS A 164 -8.45 15.87 18.20
N TYR A 165 -7.73 14.96 17.58
CA TYR A 165 -8.20 13.61 17.36
C TYR A 165 -7.07 12.61 17.47
N VAL A 166 -7.43 11.37 17.76
CA VAL A 166 -6.57 10.21 17.79
C VAL A 166 -7.07 9.25 16.73
N VAL A 167 -6.16 8.72 15.91
CA VAL A 167 -6.47 7.60 15.01
C VAL A 167 -5.55 6.45 15.34
N LEU A 168 -6.14 5.27 15.54
CA LEU A 168 -5.43 4.00 15.57
C LEU A 168 -5.65 3.31 14.22
N TYR A 169 -4.57 3.00 13.52
CA TYR A 169 -4.58 2.08 12.39
C TYR A 169 -4.10 0.72 12.87
N GLN A 170 -4.75 -0.34 12.39
CA GLN A 170 -4.38 -1.72 12.67
C GLN A 170 -4.33 -2.48 11.36
N VAL A 171 -3.16 -3.02 11.03
CA VAL A 171 -2.95 -3.88 9.87
C VAL A 171 -2.79 -5.31 10.36
N ASN A 172 -3.63 -6.20 9.85
CA ASN A 172 -3.58 -7.62 10.14
C ASN A 172 -3.30 -8.37 8.83
N LEU A 173 -2.26 -9.20 8.83
CA LEU A 173 -1.89 -10.08 7.74
C LEU A 173 -1.89 -11.52 8.22
N GLU A 174 -2.35 -12.42 7.36
CA GLU A 174 -2.48 -13.83 7.68
C GLU A 174 -1.99 -14.68 6.51
N LEU A 175 -1.15 -15.67 6.80
CA LEU A 175 -0.71 -16.65 5.82
C LEU A 175 -1.51 -17.94 6.03
N VAL A 176 -2.29 -18.33 5.02
CA VAL A 176 -3.23 -19.45 5.09
C VAL A 176 -2.80 -20.56 4.15
N ASP A 177 -2.68 -21.78 4.67
CA ASP A 177 -2.44 -22.99 3.88
C ASP A 177 -3.61 -23.26 2.94
N LEU A 178 -3.35 -23.32 1.63
CA LEU A 178 -4.38 -23.52 0.61
C LEU A 178 -4.99 -24.91 0.60
N THR A 179 -4.29 -25.91 1.12
CA THR A 179 -4.76 -27.30 1.20
C THR A 179 -5.61 -27.51 2.45
N THR A 180 -5.16 -26.99 3.60
CA THR A 180 -5.75 -27.30 4.91
C THR A 180 -6.58 -26.16 5.50
N ASN A 181 -6.55 -24.96 4.91
CA ASN A 181 -7.14 -23.72 5.43
C ASN A 181 -6.62 -23.32 6.82
N LYS A 182 -5.48 -23.85 7.26
CA LYS A 182 -4.85 -23.48 8.53
C LYS A 182 -4.08 -22.18 8.36
N LYS A 183 -4.21 -21.29 9.35
CA LYS A 183 -3.31 -20.13 9.46
C LYS A 183 -1.99 -20.62 10.00
N VAL A 184 -0.90 -20.39 9.26
CA VAL A 184 0.46 -20.76 9.67
C VAL A 184 1.24 -19.56 10.21
N TRP A 185 0.81 -18.35 9.86
CA TRP A 185 1.35 -17.10 10.39
C TRP A 185 0.26 -16.04 10.47
N ILE A 186 0.34 -15.20 11.50
CA ILE A 186 -0.51 -14.02 11.68
C ILE A 186 0.39 -12.89 12.18
N GLY A 187 0.50 -11.83 11.39
CA GLY A 187 1.16 -10.59 11.76
C GLY A 187 0.12 -9.52 12.07
N GLN A 188 0.34 -8.75 13.12
CA GLN A 188 -0.47 -7.59 13.46
C GLN A 188 0.44 -6.42 13.82
N GLU A 189 0.20 -5.26 13.21
CA GLU A 189 0.86 -4.02 13.57
C GLU A 189 -0.14 -2.91 13.78
N GLU A 190 0.17 -2.09 14.78
CA GLU A 190 -0.67 -0.98 15.21
C GLU A 190 0.09 0.33 15.15
N LEU A 191 -0.55 1.34 14.56
CA LEU A 191 0.00 2.68 14.44
C LEU A 191 -0.99 3.69 14.99
N LYS A 192 -0.57 4.43 16.02
CA LYS A 192 -1.43 5.41 16.70
C LYS A 192 -0.92 6.83 16.49
N LYS A 193 -1.75 7.68 15.87
CA LYS A 193 -1.46 9.09 15.61
C LYS A 193 -2.33 9.98 16.48
N VAL A 194 -1.72 11.02 17.06
CA VAL A 194 -2.45 12.11 17.75
C VAL A 194 -2.28 13.38 16.94
N VAL A 195 -3.38 13.93 16.46
CA VAL A 195 -3.37 15.12 15.59
C VAL A 195 -4.03 16.27 16.31
N THR A 196 -3.36 17.42 16.32
CA THR A 196 -3.89 18.68 16.84
C THR A 196 -4.01 19.67 15.69
N LYS A 197 -5.24 20.05 15.33
CA LYS A 197 -5.49 21.10 14.35
C LYS A 197 -5.32 22.48 15.00
N SER A 198 -4.48 23.31 14.40
CA SER A 198 -4.44 24.76 14.67
C SER A 198 -5.78 25.39 14.29
N ARG A 199 -6.27 26.36 15.08
CA ARG A 199 -7.50 27.11 14.78
C ARG A 199 -7.36 28.09 13.60
N LEU A 200 -6.14 28.28 13.09
CA LEU A 200 -5.84 29.17 11.98
C LEU A 200 -5.54 28.34 10.73
N SER A 201 -6.59 27.91 10.03
CA SER A 201 -6.50 27.67 8.58
C SER A 201 -7.48 28.65 7.93
N LEU A 202 -6.94 29.72 7.36
CA LEU A 202 -7.66 30.59 6.41
C LEU A 202 -7.72 29.90 5.05
#